data_AF-A0A948BLC8-F1
#
_entry.id   AF-A0A948BLC8-F1
#
_cell.length_a   1.000
_cell.length_b   1.000
_cell.length_c   1.000
_cell.angle_alpha   90.00
_cell.angle_beta   90.00
_cell.angle_gamma   90.00
#
_symmetry.space_group_name_H-M   'P 1'
#
loop_
_entity.id
_entity.type
_entity.pdbx_description
1 polymer ?
#
loop_
_entity_poly.entity_id
_entity_poly.type
_entity_poly.pdbx_seq_one_letter_code
_entity_poly.pdbx_strand_id
1 'polypeptide(L)'
;MKILLSLFVFLFLAGCATAPKEDKGCGGVEVKKVQVQEKRVIVISEQDKTGLRDSIAVFTEQIEKKPLSPEAYYNRAKAYFFLKEYDKSWQDIEKSKSLGYVVEPGFLVKLQEASGTKQ
;
A
#
# COMPACT_ATOMS: atom_id res chain seq x y z
N MET A 1 43.16 -40.24 40.23
CA MET A 1 43.15 -40.30 38.76
C MET A 1 41.79 -39.82 38.27
N LYS A 2 41.78 -38.90 37.31
CA LYS A 2 40.65 -38.53 36.42
C LYS A 2 39.52 -37.69 37.03
N ILE A 3 39.87 -36.41 37.12
CA ILE A 3 38.99 -35.25 37.11
C ILE A 3 38.34 -35.10 35.72
N LEU A 4 37.10 -34.59 35.75
CA LEU A 4 36.32 -33.94 34.69
C LEU A 4 35.79 -34.76 33.50
N LEU A 5 34.55 -35.16 33.71
CA LEU A 5 33.45 -35.08 32.75
C LEU A 5 33.27 -33.63 32.25
N SER A 6 33.50 -33.35 30.97
CA SER A 6 32.90 -32.22 30.23
C SER A 6 33.15 -32.44 28.72
N LEU A 7 32.16 -33.00 28.02
CA LEU A 7 31.32 -32.25 27.06
C LEU A 7 32.09 -31.62 25.90
N PHE A 8 32.28 -32.41 24.84
CA PHE A 8 32.29 -31.97 23.44
C PHE A 8 31.84 -33.20 22.63
N VAL A 9 30.60 -33.65 22.79
CA VAL A 9 29.44 -33.16 22.04
C VAL A 9 29.80 -32.87 20.57
N PHE A 10 29.53 -33.91 19.80
CA PHE A 10 28.94 -33.91 18.47
C PHE A 10 29.66 -33.12 17.37
N LEU A 11 30.40 -33.84 16.55
CA LEU A 11 29.87 -34.53 15.36
C LEU A 11 29.73 -33.53 14.21
N PHE A 12 30.84 -33.46 13.47
CA PHE A 12 30.89 -33.13 12.05
C PHE A 12 29.72 -33.85 11.33
N LEU A 13 28.68 -33.10 10.99
CA LEU A 13 27.68 -33.52 10.01
C LEU A 13 27.69 -32.55 8.84
N ALA A 14 28.28 -33.06 7.76
CA ALA A 14 27.87 -32.91 6.37
C ALA A 14 26.77 -31.86 6.09
N GLY A 15 27.17 -30.76 5.45
CA GLY A 15 26.30 -29.91 4.66
C GLY A 15 26.78 -29.93 3.21
N CYS A 16 26.40 -30.95 2.47
CA CYS A 16 26.52 -31.02 1.00
C CYS A 16 25.29 -30.35 0.36
N ALA A 17 25.39 -30.08 -0.95
CA ALA A 17 24.37 -29.61 -1.90
C ALA A 17 24.16 -28.08 -1.98
N THR A 18 24.77 -27.38 -2.94
CA THR A 18 24.43 -27.25 -4.38
C THR A 18 23.07 -26.59 -4.68
N ALA A 19 23.19 -25.34 -5.13
CA ALA A 19 22.45 -24.63 -6.19
C ALA A 19 20.91 -24.58 -6.14
N PRO A 20 20.31 -23.39 -5.92
CA PRO A 20 18.93 -23.12 -6.31
C PRO A 20 18.82 -22.96 -7.84
N LYS A 21 17.81 -23.60 -8.41
CA LYS A 21 17.49 -23.58 -9.83
C LYS A 21 17.02 -22.19 -10.28
N GLU A 22 17.51 -21.79 -11.45
CA GLU A 22 17.06 -20.65 -12.24
C GLU A 22 15.61 -20.86 -12.70
N ASP A 23 14.71 -19.96 -12.30
CA ASP A 23 13.42 -19.79 -12.98
C ASP A 23 13.62 -18.84 -14.17
N LYS A 24 13.33 -19.34 -15.37
CA LYS A 24 13.37 -18.60 -16.63
C LYS A 24 11.97 -18.06 -16.96
N GLY A 25 11.91 -16.77 -17.29
CA GLY A 25 10.77 -16.11 -17.95
C GLY A 25 9.82 -15.44 -16.96
N CYS A 26 9.48 -14.16 -17.03
CA CYS A 26 9.38 -13.26 -18.18
C CYS A 26 9.98 -11.88 -17.85
N GLY A 27 10.52 -11.22 -18.88
CA GLY A 27 10.69 -9.77 -19.02
C GLY A 27 10.97 -8.97 -17.75
N GLY A 28 12.25 -8.67 -17.51
CA GLY A 28 12.69 -7.78 -16.45
C GLY A 28 12.07 -6.38 -16.60
N VAL A 29 11.05 -6.10 -15.80
CA VAL A 29 11.01 -4.83 -15.10
C VAL A 29 11.76 -5.10 -13.80
N GLU A 30 12.94 -4.51 -13.64
CA GLU A 30 13.56 -4.42 -12.32
C GLU A 30 12.59 -3.69 -11.41
N VAL A 31 11.76 -4.44 -10.70
CA VAL A 31 11.05 -3.96 -9.53
C VAL A 31 12.14 -3.75 -8.50
N LYS A 32 12.80 -2.58 -8.58
CA LYS A 32 13.58 -2.04 -7.48
C LYS A 32 12.71 -2.25 -6.27
N LYS A 33 13.20 -3.05 -5.32
CA LYS A 33 12.50 -3.35 -4.07
C LYS A 33 12.06 -2.00 -3.50
N VAL A 34 10.79 -1.64 -3.74
CA VAL A 34 10.19 -0.49 -3.11
C VAL A 34 10.06 -0.97 -1.69
N GLN A 35 11.07 -0.62 -0.88
CA GLN A 35 11.02 -0.68 0.56
C GLN A 35 9.76 0.09 0.92
N VAL A 36 8.65 -0.63 1.08
CA VAL A 36 7.42 -0.16 1.66
C VAL A 36 7.78 0.07 3.12
N GLN A 37 8.47 1.19 3.39
CA GLN A 37 8.75 1.61 4.76
C GLN A 37 7.43 2.09 5.35
N GLU A 38 6.77 1.09 5.91
CA GLU A 38 5.97 1.11 7.13
C GLU A 38 5.20 2.40 7.37
N LYS A 39 3.92 2.33 6.99
CA LYS A 39 2.83 2.67 7.91
C LYS A 39 2.94 4.08 8.49
N ARG A 40 3.13 5.09 7.63
CA ARG A 40 2.62 6.41 7.96
C ARG A 40 1.10 6.28 7.93
N VAL A 41 0.48 6.04 9.09
CA VAL A 41 -0.96 6.21 9.26
C VAL A 41 -1.24 7.63 8.78
N ILE A 42 -1.82 7.75 7.58
CA ILE A 42 -2.16 9.05 7.04
C ILE A 42 -3.44 9.43 7.78
N VAL A 43 -3.26 10.13 8.90
CA VAL A 43 -4.36 10.65 9.69
C VAL A 43 -5.00 11.74 8.84
N ILE A 44 -6.09 11.38 8.18
CA ILE A 44 -6.93 12.31 7.43
C ILE A 44 -7.78 13.05 8.47
N SER A 45 -7.20 14.03 9.16
CA SER A 45 -7.96 14.90 10.06
C SER A 45 -8.60 16.02 9.23
N GLU A 46 -9.88 16.27 9.46
CA GLU A 46 -10.65 17.29 8.73
C GLU A 46 -10.15 18.73 8.97
N GLN A 47 -9.44 18.94 10.08
CA GLN A 47 -9.00 20.26 10.54
C GLN A 47 -7.63 20.68 9.99
N ASP A 48 -6.79 19.75 9.56
CA ASP A 48 -5.47 20.05 8.99
C ASP A 48 -5.45 19.88 7.47
N LYS A 49 -5.74 20.96 6.76
CA LYS A 49 -5.65 21.00 5.29
C LYS A 49 -4.25 20.68 4.78
N THR A 50 -3.21 20.92 5.57
CA THR A 50 -1.81 20.64 5.18
C THR A 50 -1.59 19.14 5.10
N GLY A 51 -1.99 18.40 6.14
CA GLY A 51 -1.94 16.94 6.16
C GLY A 51 -2.75 16.28 5.03
N LEU A 52 -3.87 16.88 4.61
CA LEU A 52 -4.65 16.39 3.46
C LEU A 52 -3.89 16.52 2.13
N ARG A 53 -3.13 17.60 1.93
CA ARG A 53 -2.34 17.79 0.70
C ARG A 53 -1.15 16.84 0.65
N ASP A 54 -0.49 16.61 1.79
CA ASP A 54 0.57 15.62 1.90
C ASP A 54 0.05 14.20 1.62
N SER A 55 -1.14 13.88 2.12
CA SER A 55 -1.83 12.62 1.82
C SER A 55 -2.01 12.41 0.31
N ILE A 56 -2.48 13.44 -0.40
CA ILE A 56 -2.63 13.39 -1.86
C ILE A 56 -1.30 13.14 -2.55
N ALA A 57 -0.23 13.80 -2.12
CA ALA A 57 1.10 13.60 -2.69
C ALA A 57 1.58 12.16 -2.50
N VAL A 58 1.44 11.60 -1.29
CA VAL A 58 1.80 10.22 -0.97
C VAL A 58 1.02 9.24 -1.84
N PHE A 59 -0.30 9.39 -1.95
CA PHE A 59 -1.11 8.50 -2.78
C PHE A 59 -0.85 8.66 -4.27
N THR A 60 -0.50 9.86 -4.72
CA THR A 60 -0.10 10.09 -6.12
C THR A 60 1.19 9.34 -6.44
N GLU A 61 2.19 9.40 -5.57
CA GLU A 61 3.42 8.60 -5.72
C GLU A 61 3.13 7.08 -5.69
N GLN A 62 2.20 6.63 -4.82
CA GLN A 62 1.78 5.23 -4.80
C GLN A 62 1.10 4.81 -6.12
N ILE A 63 0.27 5.66 -6.69
CA ILE A 63 -0.41 5.41 -7.97
C ILE A 63 0.60 5.40 -9.12
N GLU A 64 1.59 6.28 -9.12
CA GLU A 64 2.68 6.28 -10.12
C GLU A 64 3.50 4.98 -10.06
N LYS A 65 3.77 4.47 -8.86
CA LYS A 65 4.49 3.21 -8.65
C LYS A 65 3.63 1.98 -8.92
N LYS A 66 2.34 2.04 -8.57
CA LYS A 66 1.37 0.95 -8.67
C LYS A 66 0.03 1.49 -9.21
N PRO A 67 -0.10 1.63 -10.54
CA PRO A 67 -1.31 2.18 -11.15
C PRO A 67 -2.57 1.30 -10.96
N LEU A 68 -2.38 0.05 -10.55
CA LEU A 68 -3.45 -0.91 -10.30
C LEU A 68 -3.76 -1.05 -8.81
N SER A 69 -3.54 0.00 -8.02
CA SER A 69 -3.84 0.01 -6.58
C SER A 69 -5.20 0.69 -6.31
N PRO A 70 -6.32 -0.05 -6.29
CA PRO A 70 -7.65 0.52 -6.03
C PRO A 70 -7.74 1.29 -4.70
N GLU A 71 -7.04 0.80 -3.68
CA GLU A 71 -7.03 1.39 -2.33
C GLU A 71 -6.33 2.77 -2.33
N ALA A 72 -5.28 2.94 -3.13
CA ALA A 72 -4.59 4.23 -3.24
C ALA A 72 -5.50 5.30 -3.85
N TYR A 73 -6.27 4.94 -4.89
CA TYR A 73 -7.29 5.83 -5.44
C TYR A 73 -8.38 6.16 -4.41
N TYR A 74 -8.91 5.16 -3.69
CA TYR A 74 -9.93 5.40 -2.68
C TYR A 74 -9.46 6.33 -1.56
N ASN A 75 -8.24 6.13 -1.06
CA ASN A 75 -7.72 6.98 0.01
C ASN A 75 -7.37 8.40 -0.49
N ARG A 76 -6.91 8.55 -1.73
CA ARG A 76 -6.74 9.87 -2.37
C ARG A 76 -8.09 10.57 -2.56
N ALA A 77 -9.13 9.83 -2.94
CA ALA A 77 -10.49 10.35 -3.03
C ALA A 77 -11.00 10.90 -1.69
N LYS A 78 -10.72 10.20 -0.58
CA LYS A 78 -11.06 10.70 0.77
C LYS A 78 -10.33 12.00 1.09
N ALA A 79 -9.04 12.10 0.78
CA ALA A 79 -8.28 13.32 0.99
C ALA A 79 -8.86 14.50 0.18
N TYR A 80 -9.23 14.27 -1.09
CA TYR A 80 -9.94 15.26 -1.91
C TYR A 80 -11.31 15.65 -1.34
N PHE A 81 -12.07 14.68 -0.80
CA PHE A 81 -13.37 14.94 -0.16
C PHE A 81 -13.22 15.91 1.02
N PHE A 82 -12.23 15.72 1.90
CA PHE A 82 -12.00 16.64 3.02
C PHE A 82 -11.46 18.01 2.58
N LEU A 83 -10.75 18.08 1.44
CA LEU A 83 -10.40 19.36 0.80
C LEU A 83 -11.56 20.03 0.07
N LYS A 84 -12.73 19.40 0.05
CA LYS A 84 -13.93 19.83 -0.70
C LYS A 84 -13.72 19.85 -2.22
N GLU A 85 -12.73 19.10 -2.70
CA GLU A 85 -12.47 18.89 -4.12
C GLU A 85 -13.28 17.67 -4.61
N TYR A 86 -14.60 17.80 -4.57
CA TYR A 86 -15.52 16.67 -4.78
C TYR A 86 -15.42 16.08 -6.19
N ASP A 87 -15.15 16.87 -7.22
CA ASP A 87 -14.98 16.39 -8.60
C ASP A 87 -13.82 15.41 -8.70
N LYS A 88 -12.68 15.73 -8.08
CA LYS A 88 -11.50 14.85 -8.05
C LYS A 88 -11.74 13.61 -7.19
N SER A 89 -12.50 13.77 -6.11
CA SER A 89 -12.92 12.64 -5.28
C SER A 89 -13.73 11.63 -6.11
N TRP A 90 -14.71 12.10 -6.89
CA TRP A 90 -15.52 11.24 -7.78
C TRP A 90 -14.67 10.52 -8.82
N GLN A 91 -13.75 11.22 -9.49
CA GLN A 91 -12.85 10.61 -10.47
C GLN A 91 -12.02 9.46 -9.88
N ASP A 92 -11.47 9.66 -8.68
CA ASP A 92 -10.70 8.63 -7.99
C ASP A 92 -11.58 7.47 -7.51
N ILE A 93 -12.81 7.74 -7.06
CA ILE A 93 -13.79 6.70 -6.72
C ILE A 93 -14.16 5.86 -7.93
N GLU A 94 -14.43 6.48 -9.08
CA GLU A 94 -14.74 5.75 -10.32
C GLU A 94 -13.56 4.88 -10.73
N LYS A 95 -12.34 5.43 -10.67
CA LYS A 95 -11.14 4.66 -10.98
C LYS A 95 -10.96 3.49 -10.02
N SER A 96 -11.13 3.72 -8.71
CA SER A 96 -11.05 2.69 -7.68
C SER A 96 -12.06 1.56 -7.92
N LYS A 97 -13.33 1.90 -8.22
CA LYS A 97 -14.38 0.94 -8.58
C LYS A 97 -14.06 0.15 -9.84
N SER A 98 -13.52 0.82 -10.87
CA SER A 98 -13.13 0.15 -12.13
C SER A 98 -12.03 -0.90 -11.94
N LEU A 99 -11.21 -0.74 -10.90
CA LEU A 99 -10.17 -1.68 -10.49
C LEU A 99 -10.69 -2.78 -9.54
N GLY A 100 -12.00 -2.82 -9.28
CA GLY A 100 -12.65 -3.83 -8.45
C GLY A 100 -12.70 -3.49 -6.95
N TYR A 101 -12.42 -2.25 -6.55
CA TYR A 101 -12.59 -1.85 -5.15
C TYR A 101 -14.06 -1.74 -4.78
N VAL A 102 -14.42 -2.30 -3.64
CA VAL A 102 -15.72 -2.08 -3.03
C VAL A 102 -15.65 -0.80 -2.20
N VAL A 103 -16.20 0.27 -2.75
CA VAL A 103 -16.30 1.55 -2.03
C VAL A 103 -17.46 1.49 -1.05
N GLU A 104 -17.20 1.97 0.17
CA GLU A 104 -18.21 2.09 1.23
C GLU A 104 -19.43 2.89 0.75
N PRO A 105 -20.65 2.30 0.75
CA PRO A 105 -21.85 3.00 0.30
C PRO A 105 -22.11 4.29 1.07
N GLY A 106 -21.82 4.31 2.38
CA GLY A 106 -21.96 5.50 3.21
C GLY A 106 -21.02 6.64 2.82
N PHE A 107 -19.85 6.34 2.24
CA PHE A 107 -18.98 7.37 1.68
C PHE A 107 -19.55 7.95 0.39
N LEU A 108 -20.11 7.10 -0.48
CA LEU A 108 -20.73 7.54 -1.74
C LEU A 108 -21.89 8.51 -1.50
N VAL A 109 -22.76 8.20 -0.53
CA VAL A 109 -23.87 9.08 -0.15
C VAL A 109 -23.36 10.43 0.34
N LYS A 110 -22.37 10.45 1.24
CA LYS A 110 -21.76 11.70 1.73
C LYS A 110 -21.13 12.53 0.62
N LEU A 111 -20.42 11.87 -0.30
CA LEU A 111 -19.79 12.53 -1.44
C LEU A 111 -20.84 13.13 -2.37
N GLN A 112 -21.93 12.40 -2.64
CA GLN A 112 -23.05 12.89 -3.43
C GLN A 112 -23.70 14.12 -2.79
N GLU A 113 -24.07 14.04 -1.51
CA GLU A 113 -24.66 15.15 -0.74
C GLU A 113 -23.75 16.39 -0.74
N ALA A 114 -22.45 16.20 -0.53
CA ALA A 114 -21.48 17.29 -0.46
C ALA A 114 -21.16 17.90 -1.84
N SER A 115 -21.15 17.09 -2.91
CA SER A 115 -20.89 17.54 -4.28
C SER A 115 -22.04 18.34 -4.91
N GLY A 116 -23.19 18.43 -4.23
CA GLY A 116 -24.29 19.29 -4.64
C GLY A 116 -25.23 18.69 -5.68
N THR A 117 -25.16 17.37 -5.94
CA THR A 117 -26.13 16.70 -6.82
C THR A 117 -27.36 16.29 -6.02
N LYS A 118 -28.37 17.16 -6.08
CA LYS A 118 -29.77 16.72 -6.16
C LYS A 118 -29.85 15.70 -7.30
N GLN A 119 -30.56 14.61 -7.03
CA GLN A 119 -30.85 13.49 -7.94
C GLN A 119 -31.05 13.90 -9.40
#